data_AF-A0A969YKE7-F1
#
_entry.id   AF-A0A969YKE7-F1
#
_cell.length_a   1.000
_cell.length_b   1.000
_cell.length_c   1.000
_cell.angle_alpha   90.00
_cell.angle_beta   90.00
_cell.angle_gamma   90.00
#
_symmetry.space_group_name_H-M   'P 1'
#
loop_
_entity.id
_entity.type
_entity.pdbx_description
1 polymer ?
#
loop_
_entity_poly.entity_id
_entity_poly.type
_entity_poly.pdbx_seq_one_letter_code
_entity_poly.pdbx_strand_id
1 'polypeptide(L)'
;MNKHLLSIYGRLIGRVVPHWRRLAVAVVCMLGLAGSTAASAYLVKPVLDDIFVNKKMEMLQSLSLAVLVLFIVKGVCSWGNTYLMSYVGQRIVASLREEIYCHIQDLSVSFFDRTPTGSVMSHIINDVNQMQSTVSDSVTGLLKDCFSIIGLLCVVFYRDWQLAIIAVFVLPVAFYPLFRFGRTLRKTITRSLQSYGNLSVIIHETVTGHRIVKAFGMEEHEKRRFAAENQRFFG
;
A
#
# COMPACT_ATOMS: atom_id res chain seq x y z
N MET A 1 -13.45 12.15 1.06
CA MET A 1 -12.38 11.54 0.25
C MET A 1 -12.52 12.11 -1.16
N ASN A 2 -11.55 12.92 -1.59
CA ASN A 2 -11.73 13.94 -2.63
C ASN A 2 -11.97 13.34 -4.02
N LYS A 3 -12.99 13.81 -4.76
CA LYS A 3 -13.30 13.39 -6.15
C LYS A 3 -12.10 13.56 -7.10
N HIS A 4 -11.22 14.52 -6.81
CA HIS A 4 -9.97 14.76 -7.54
C HIS A 4 -8.98 13.58 -7.45
N LEU A 5 -8.85 12.95 -6.28
CA LEU A 5 -7.98 11.79 -6.11
C LEU A 5 -8.52 10.60 -6.92
N LEU A 6 -9.83 10.37 -6.89
CA LEU A 6 -10.48 9.31 -7.69
C LEU A 6 -10.26 9.47 -9.20
N SER A 7 -10.27 10.70 -9.71
CA SER A 7 -9.93 11.00 -11.12
C SER A 7 -8.48 10.64 -11.45
N ILE A 8 -7.53 11.00 -10.58
CA ILE A 8 -6.11 10.67 -10.76
C ILE A 8 -5.89 9.16 -10.75
N TYR A 9 -6.47 8.44 -9.78
CA TYR A 9 -6.42 6.98 -9.73
C TYR A 9 -7.07 6.32 -10.96
N GLY A 10 -8.19 6.86 -11.46
CA GLY A 10 -8.83 6.37 -12.68
C GLY A 10 -7.98 6.55 -13.94
N ARG A 11 -7.30 7.70 -14.07
CA ARG A 11 -6.34 7.94 -15.16
C ARG A 11 -5.13 7.01 -15.07
N LEU A 12 -4.62 6.75 -13.87
CA LEU A 12 -3.53 5.80 -13.65
C LEU A 12 -3.95 4.35 -13.96
N ILE A 13 -5.14 3.93 -13.54
CA ILE A 13 -5.70 2.59 -13.84
C ILE A 13 -5.87 2.38 -15.35
N GLY A 14 -6.35 3.39 -16.08
CA GLY A 14 -6.44 3.34 -17.55
C GLY A 14 -5.11 3.05 -18.23
N ARG A 15 -3.97 3.36 -17.57
CA ARG A 15 -2.62 3.07 -18.06
C ARG A 15 -2.06 1.72 -17.64
N VAL A 16 -2.73 1.02 -16.73
CA VAL A 16 -2.40 -0.37 -16.40
C VAL A 16 -3.08 -1.36 -17.35
N VAL A 17 -4.23 -0.98 -17.93
CA VAL A 17 -5.00 -1.77 -18.90
C VAL A 17 -4.17 -2.31 -20.09
N PRO A 18 -3.21 -1.57 -20.69
CA PRO A 18 -2.36 -2.09 -21.78
C PRO A 18 -1.47 -3.27 -21.38
N HIS A 19 -1.21 -3.48 -20.08
CA HIS A 19 -0.37 -4.57 -19.57
C HIS A 19 -1.18 -5.77 -19.04
N TRP A 20 -2.49 -5.86 -19.36
CA TRP A 20 -3.39 -6.93 -18.92
C TRP A 20 -2.86 -8.34 -19.19
N ARG A 21 -2.16 -8.56 -20.30
CA ARG A 21 -1.55 -9.87 -20.63
C ARG A 21 -0.52 -10.31 -19.59
N ARG A 22 0.30 -9.38 -19.09
CA ARG A 22 1.34 -9.67 -18.08
C ARG A 22 0.72 -9.81 -16.69
N LEU A 23 -0.31 -9.03 -16.38
CA LEU A 23 -1.11 -9.23 -15.18
C LEU A 23 -1.77 -10.60 -15.17
N ALA A 24 -2.35 -11.05 -16.28
CA ALA A 24 -2.94 -12.38 -16.39
C ALA A 24 -1.91 -13.50 -16.10
N VAL A 25 -0.69 -13.39 -16.63
CA VAL A 25 0.39 -14.35 -16.30
C VAL A 25 0.76 -14.27 -14.81
N ALA A 26 0.81 -13.07 -14.22
CA ALA A 26 1.04 -12.92 -12.78
C ALA A 26 -0.08 -13.56 -11.93
N VAL A 27 -1.35 -13.47 -12.37
CA VAL A 27 -2.49 -14.17 -11.76
C VAL A 27 -2.33 -15.69 -11.87
N VAL A 28 -1.88 -16.20 -13.01
CA VAL A 28 -1.62 -17.65 -13.17
C VAL A 28 -0.49 -18.11 -12.24
N CYS A 29 0.63 -17.38 -12.16
CA CYS A 29 1.68 -17.67 -11.19
C CYS A 29 1.15 -17.63 -9.74
N MET A 30 0.22 -16.72 -9.47
CA MET A 30 -0.39 -16.59 -8.15
C MET A 30 -1.33 -17.75 -7.81
N LEU A 31 -2.14 -18.20 -8.76
CA LEU A 31 -2.96 -19.40 -8.62
C LEU A 31 -2.07 -20.63 -8.37
N GLY A 32 -0.93 -20.73 -9.07
CA GLY A 32 0.07 -21.76 -8.81
C GLY A 32 0.67 -21.68 -7.41
N LEU A 33 0.96 -20.47 -6.91
CA LEU A 33 1.45 -20.25 -5.55
C LEU A 33 0.39 -20.58 -4.48
N ALA A 34 -0.86 -20.17 -4.69
CA ALA A 34 -1.99 -20.48 -3.83
C ALA A 34 -2.24 -21.99 -3.78
N GLY A 35 -2.25 -22.64 -4.94
CA GLY A 35 -2.36 -24.10 -5.07
C GLY A 35 -1.22 -24.82 -4.36
N SER A 36 0.02 -24.36 -4.54
CA SER A 36 1.20 -24.92 -3.85
C SER A 36 1.11 -24.73 -2.33
N THR A 37 0.64 -23.58 -1.86
CA THR A 37 0.45 -23.31 -0.43
C THR A 37 -0.64 -24.21 0.15
N ALA A 38 -1.75 -24.36 -0.56
CA ALA A 38 -2.82 -25.26 -0.16
C ALA A 38 -2.34 -26.72 -0.19
N ALA A 39 -1.55 -27.13 -1.18
CA ALA A 39 -0.94 -28.46 -1.25
C ALA A 39 0.02 -28.69 -0.07
N SER A 40 0.83 -27.70 0.31
CA SER A 40 1.69 -27.79 1.50
C SER A 40 0.89 -27.99 2.79
N ALA A 41 -0.24 -27.30 2.96
CA ALA A 41 -1.11 -27.48 4.12
C ALA A 41 -1.73 -28.88 4.18
N TYR A 42 -2.09 -29.46 3.02
CA TYR A 42 -2.61 -30.83 2.97
C TYR A 42 -1.55 -31.89 3.17
N LEU A 43 -0.30 -31.63 2.78
CA LEU A 43 0.81 -32.54 3.01
C LEU A 43 1.19 -32.65 4.49
N VAL A 44 0.82 -31.69 5.34
CA VAL A 44 1.03 -31.78 6.80
C VAL A 44 0.33 -33.01 7.39
N LYS A 45 -0.89 -33.34 6.97
CA LYS A 45 -1.62 -34.53 7.45
C LYS A 45 -0.88 -35.86 7.18
N PRO A 46 -0.56 -36.24 5.93
CA PRO A 46 0.18 -37.47 5.65
C PRO A 46 1.63 -37.43 6.15
N VAL A 47 2.27 -36.25 6.22
CA VAL A 47 3.57 -36.12 6.90
C VAL A 47 3.47 -36.46 8.39
N LEU A 48 2.40 -36.08 9.07
CA LEU A 48 2.21 -36.43 10.48
C LEU A 48 1.72 -37.88 10.65
N ASP A 49 0.73 -38.31 9.88
CA ASP A 49 0.12 -39.63 10.05
C ASP A 49 1.01 -40.76 9.48
N ASP A 50 1.58 -40.64 8.29
CA ASP A 50 2.33 -41.74 7.66
C ASP A 50 3.80 -41.83 8.08
N ILE A 51 4.43 -40.71 8.46
CA ILE A 51 5.84 -40.69 8.92
C ILE A 51 5.95 -40.98 10.41
N PHE A 52 5.11 -40.36 11.26
CA PHE A 52 5.21 -40.55 12.71
C PHE A 52 4.44 -41.76 13.24
N VAL A 53 3.32 -42.16 12.60
CA VAL A 53 2.48 -43.27 13.09
C VAL A 53 2.82 -44.61 12.41
N ASN A 54 2.97 -44.65 11.08
CA ASN A 54 3.11 -45.91 10.33
C ASN A 54 4.55 -46.37 9.97
N LYS A 55 5.59 -45.53 10.18
CA LYS A 55 7.03 -45.85 10.00
C LYS A 55 7.42 -46.60 8.71
N LYS A 56 6.77 -46.34 7.56
CA LYS A 56 7.15 -46.93 6.27
C LYS A 56 8.26 -46.10 5.60
N MET A 57 9.51 -46.56 5.67
CA MET A 57 10.69 -45.83 5.13
C MET A 57 10.66 -45.59 3.61
N GLU A 58 10.00 -46.43 2.82
CA GLU A 58 9.88 -46.21 1.36
C GLU A 58 8.92 -45.05 1.02
N MET A 59 7.86 -44.89 1.82
CA MET A 59 6.92 -43.76 1.68
C MET A 59 7.57 -42.44 2.11
N LEU A 60 8.56 -42.51 3.00
CA LEU A 60 9.34 -41.35 3.47
C LEU A 60 10.14 -40.69 2.34
N GLN A 61 10.78 -41.48 1.47
CA GLN A 61 11.59 -40.96 0.37
C GLN A 61 10.72 -40.28 -0.70
N SER A 62 9.61 -40.91 -1.08
CA SER A 62 8.67 -40.34 -2.06
C SER A 62 8.03 -39.04 -1.55
N LEU A 63 7.61 -39.02 -0.28
CA LEU A 63 6.98 -37.85 0.34
C LEU A 63 7.98 -36.70 0.52
N SER A 64 9.22 -36.98 0.93
CA SER A 64 10.28 -35.97 1.02
C SER A 64 10.61 -35.37 -0.36
N LEU A 65 10.65 -36.18 -1.42
CA LEU A 65 10.87 -35.71 -2.79
C LEU A 65 9.68 -34.84 -3.26
N ALA A 66 8.45 -35.25 -2.97
CA ALA A 66 7.25 -34.50 -3.32
C ALA A 66 7.18 -33.14 -2.62
N VAL A 67 7.55 -33.08 -1.33
CA VAL A 67 7.67 -31.82 -0.58
C VAL A 67 8.74 -30.93 -1.21
N LEU A 68 9.91 -31.47 -1.52
CA LEU A 68 10.99 -30.70 -2.14
C LEU A 68 10.57 -30.10 -3.49
N VAL A 69 9.96 -30.91 -4.37
CA VAL A 69 9.44 -30.43 -5.67
C VAL A 69 8.37 -29.36 -5.47
N LEU A 70 7.45 -29.54 -4.53
CA LEU A 70 6.41 -28.56 -4.24
C LEU A 70 7.01 -27.23 -3.76
N PHE A 71 7.99 -27.25 -2.86
CA PHE A 71 8.65 -26.03 -2.40
C PHE A 71 9.44 -25.33 -3.52
N ILE A 72 10.04 -26.08 -4.43
CA ILE A 72 10.67 -25.51 -5.64
C ILE A 72 9.61 -24.82 -6.52
N VAL A 73 8.50 -25.49 -6.82
CA VAL A 73 7.40 -24.91 -7.61
C VAL A 73 6.83 -23.67 -6.93
N LYS A 74 6.61 -23.73 -5.62
CA LYS A 74 6.17 -22.58 -4.81
C LYS A 74 7.15 -21.42 -4.91
N GLY A 75 8.46 -21.70 -4.83
CA GLY A 75 9.53 -20.72 -4.98
C GLY A 75 9.53 -20.05 -6.35
N VAL A 76 9.44 -20.85 -7.43
CA VAL A 76 9.39 -20.36 -8.80
C VAL A 76 8.12 -19.53 -9.06
N CYS A 77 6.96 -19.98 -8.59
CA CYS A 77 5.72 -19.22 -8.71
C CYS A 77 5.77 -17.89 -7.94
N SER A 78 6.36 -17.90 -6.73
CA SER A 78 6.54 -16.70 -5.91
C SER A 78 7.49 -15.69 -6.56
N TRP A 79 8.63 -16.19 -7.04
CA TRP A 79 9.62 -15.38 -7.73
C TRP A 79 9.05 -14.81 -9.03
N GLY A 80 8.37 -15.64 -9.84
CA GLY A 80 7.71 -15.21 -11.06
C GLY A 80 6.65 -14.14 -10.82
N ASN A 81 5.77 -14.33 -9.83
CA ASN A 81 4.78 -13.31 -9.46
C ASN A 81 5.44 -11.99 -9.03
N THR A 82 6.48 -12.06 -8.19
CA THR A 82 7.22 -10.88 -7.72
C THR A 82 7.92 -10.16 -8.87
N TYR A 83 8.60 -10.90 -9.74
CA TYR A 83 9.31 -10.35 -10.90
C TYR A 83 8.36 -9.68 -11.89
N LEU A 84 7.29 -10.37 -12.28
CA LEU A 84 6.28 -9.82 -13.20
C LEU A 84 5.67 -8.54 -12.63
N MET A 85 5.39 -8.52 -11.32
CA MET A 85 4.75 -7.37 -10.71
C MET A 85 5.69 -6.18 -10.55
N SER A 86 6.94 -6.42 -10.15
CA SER A 86 7.98 -5.38 -10.16
C SER A 86 8.20 -4.82 -11.56
N TYR A 87 8.20 -5.67 -12.58
CA TYR A 87 8.37 -5.24 -13.95
C TYR A 87 7.20 -4.37 -14.45
N VAL A 88 5.95 -4.76 -14.16
CA VAL A 88 4.76 -3.95 -14.50
C VAL A 88 4.81 -2.60 -13.79
N GLY A 89 5.14 -2.58 -12.49
CA GLY A 89 5.27 -1.34 -11.71
C GLY A 89 6.33 -0.40 -12.31
N GLN A 90 7.52 -0.91 -12.59
CA GLN A 90 8.61 -0.12 -13.21
C GLN A 90 8.24 0.38 -14.60
N ARG A 91 7.50 -0.41 -15.40
CA ARG A 91 7.09 0.01 -16.75
C ARG A 91 6.09 1.16 -16.71
N ILE A 92 5.11 1.11 -15.80
CA ILE A 92 4.14 2.21 -15.60
C ILE A 92 4.88 3.49 -15.23
N VAL A 93 5.87 3.40 -14.34
CA VAL A 93 6.69 4.54 -13.94
C VAL A 93 7.52 5.09 -15.10
N ALA A 94 8.12 4.21 -15.91
CA ALA A 94 8.88 4.63 -17.07
C ALA A 94 8.02 5.45 -18.05
N SER A 95 6.78 5.01 -18.29
CA SER A 95 5.83 5.76 -19.12
C SER A 95 5.41 7.10 -18.52
N LEU A 96 5.30 7.20 -17.19
CA LEU A 96 5.05 8.48 -16.52
C LEU A 96 6.24 9.44 -16.65
N ARG A 97 7.48 8.94 -16.51
CA ARG A 97 8.70 9.72 -16.71
C ARG A 97 8.78 10.28 -18.13
N GLU A 98 8.44 9.47 -19.12
CA GLU A 98 8.43 9.86 -20.53
C GLU A 98 7.43 10.99 -20.79
N GLU A 99 6.20 10.87 -20.30
CA GLU A 99 5.18 11.92 -20.50
C GLU A 99 5.53 13.23 -19.80
N ILE A 100 6.05 13.17 -18.56
CA ILE A 100 6.48 14.36 -17.83
C ILE A 100 7.62 15.04 -18.59
N TYR A 101 8.57 14.27 -19.10
CA TYR A 101 9.66 14.79 -19.91
C TYR A 101 9.16 15.47 -21.19
N CYS A 102 8.25 14.84 -21.93
CA CYS A 102 7.64 15.44 -23.12
C CYS A 102 6.90 16.75 -22.77
N HIS A 103 6.10 16.74 -21.70
CA HIS A 103 5.36 17.93 -21.27
C HIS A 103 6.28 19.10 -20.89
N ILE A 104 7.44 18.81 -20.28
CA ILE A 104 8.42 19.84 -19.96
C ILE A 104 9.02 20.46 -21.21
N GLN A 105 9.28 19.65 -22.24
CA GLN A 105 9.80 20.15 -23.51
C GLN A 105 8.80 21.00 -24.29
N ASP A 106 7.50 20.77 -24.09
CA ASP A 106 6.43 21.56 -24.71
C ASP A 106 6.16 22.90 -23.97
N LEU A 107 6.80 23.15 -22.81
CA LEU A 107 6.61 24.39 -22.06
C LEU A 107 7.27 25.58 -22.77
N SER A 108 6.60 26.73 -22.73
CA SER A 108 7.12 27.98 -23.30
C SER A 108 8.40 28.44 -22.58
N VAL A 109 9.31 29.10 -23.31
CA VAL A 109 10.53 29.72 -22.74
C VAL A 109 10.20 30.68 -21.57
N SER A 110 9.08 31.40 -21.65
CA SER A 110 8.61 32.30 -20.58
C SER A 110 8.38 31.61 -19.23
N PHE A 111 8.09 30.31 -19.22
CA PHE A 111 7.99 29.51 -18.00
C PHE A 111 9.35 29.34 -17.31
N PHE A 112 10.40 29.11 -18.11
CA PHE A 112 11.78 28.95 -17.63
C PHE A 112 12.41 30.29 -17.24
N ASP A 113 11.97 31.41 -17.83
CA ASP A 113 12.40 32.75 -17.39
C ASP A 113 11.83 33.13 -16.02
N ARG A 114 10.64 32.62 -15.68
CA ARG A 114 9.96 32.89 -14.40
C ARG A 114 10.34 31.92 -13.29
N THR A 115 10.88 30.77 -13.63
CA THR A 115 11.10 29.67 -12.68
C THR A 115 12.56 29.24 -12.71
N PRO A 116 13.31 29.32 -11.59
CA PRO A 116 14.71 28.92 -11.57
C PRO A 116 14.87 27.47 -12.03
N THR A 117 15.76 27.21 -12.99
CA THR A 117 15.98 25.88 -13.58
C THR A 117 16.29 24.81 -12.51
N GLY A 118 17.00 25.19 -11.44
CA GLY A 118 17.29 24.28 -10.31
C GLY A 118 16.05 23.88 -9.48
N SER A 119 15.04 24.74 -9.41
CA SER A 119 13.75 24.42 -8.78
C SER A 119 12.95 23.44 -9.65
N VAL A 120 12.90 23.70 -10.96
CA VAL A 120 12.27 22.79 -11.93
C VAL A 120 12.93 21.40 -11.87
N MET A 121 14.26 21.35 -11.88
CA MET A 121 15.02 20.09 -11.79
C MET A 121 14.76 19.33 -10.48
N SER A 122 14.70 20.05 -9.34
CA SER A 122 14.43 19.45 -8.04
C SER A 122 13.01 18.89 -7.94
N HIS A 123 12.01 19.64 -8.42
CA HIS A 123 10.64 19.16 -8.46
C HIS A 123 10.49 17.93 -9.37
N ILE A 124 11.15 17.91 -10.52
CA ILE A 124 11.13 16.75 -11.40
C ILE A 124 11.75 15.54 -10.70
N ILE A 125 12.97 15.65 -10.19
CA ILE A 125 13.65 14.48 -9.61
C ILE A 125 12.89 13.98 -8.37
N ASN A 126 12.50 14.89 -7.47
CA ASN A 126 11.95 14.50 -6.18
C ASN A 126 10.47 14.12 -6.28
N ASP A 127 9.65 14.92 -6.97
CA ASP A 127 8.22 14.65 -7.07
C ASP A 127 7.94 13.47 -8.01
N VAL A 128 8.72 13.28 -9.08
CA VAL A 128 8.59 12.10 -9.95
C VAL A 128 9.06 10.83 -9.24
N ASN A 129 10.09 10.88 -8.40
CA ASN A 129 10.49 9.73 -7.60
C ASN A 129 9.46 9.40 -6.51
N GLN A 130 8.85 10.39 -5.86
CA GLN A 130 7.76 10.14 -4.91
C GLN A 130 6.48 9.63 -5.60
N MET A 131 6.15 10.16 -6.77
CA MET A 131 5.09 9.63 -7.62
C MET A 131 5.41 8.20 -8.09
N GLN A 132 6.66 7.90 -8.43
CA GLN A 132 7.11 6.56 -8.80
C GLN A 132 6.76 5.55 -7.71
N SER A 133 7.20 5.79 -6.47
CA SER A 133 6.96 4.87 -5.36
C SER A 133 5.46 4.77 -5.07
N THR A 134 4.74 5.89 -5.08
CA THR A 134 3.29 5.89 -4.82
C THR A 134 2.52 5.11 -5.89
N VAL A 135 2.81 5.31 -7.17
CA VAL A 135 2.11 4.63 -8.27
C VAL A 135 2.52 3.16 -8.34
N SER A 136 3.80 2.86 -8.28
CA SER A 136 4.30 1.48 -8.33
C SER A 136 3.76 0.67 -7.16
N ASP A 137 3.88 1.17 -5.93
CA ASP A 137 3.52 0.39 -4.75
C ASP A 137 2.01 0.39 -4.50
N SER A 138 1.34 1.54 -4.65
CA SER A 138 -0.09 1.61 -4.33
C SER A 138 -0.95 1.10 -5.48
N VAL A 139 -0.73 1.53 -6.73
CA VAL A 139 -1.63 1.15 -7.84
C VAL A 139 -1.36 -0.29 -8.27
N THR A 140 -0.10 -0.65 -8.48
CA THR A 140 0.26 -2.02 -8.85
C THR A 140 0.00 -2.97 -7.68
N GLY A 141 0.27 -2.54 -6.44
CA GLY A 141 -0.06 -3.31 -5.23
C GLY A 141 -1.56 -3.53 -5.07
N LEU A 142 -2.40 -2.50 -5.22
CA LEU A 142 -3.85 -2.68 -5.15
C LEU A 142 -4.38 -3.62 -6.22
N LEU A 143 -3.91 -3.50 -7.47
CA LEU A 143 -4.29 -4.43 -8.53
C LEU A 143 -3.82 -5.84 -8.21
N LYS A 144 -2.57 -6.01 -7.74
CA LYS A 144 -2.04 -7.28 -7.25
C LYS A 144 -3.00 -7.88 -6.23
N ASP A 145 -3.30 -7.15 -5.17
CA ASP A 145 -4.10 -7.64 -4.05
C ASP A 145 -5.52 -7.99 -4.49
N CYS A 146 -6.14 -7.21 -5.37
CA CYS A 146 -7.44 -7.54 -5.94
C CYS A 146 -7.41 -8.87 -6.71
N PHE A 147 -6.46 -9.04 -7.65
CA PHE A 147 -6.33 -10.29 -8.39
C PHE A 147 -5.92 -11.47 -7.50
N SER A 148 -5.10 -11.21 -6.49
CA SER A 148 -4.68 -12.16 -5.46
C SER A 148 -5.88 -12.71 -4.70
N ILE A 149 -6.73 -11.82 -4.20
CA ILE A 149 -7.94 -12.15 -3.47
C ILE A 149 -8.87 -12.99 -4.33
N ILE A 150 -9.09 -12.60 -5.59
CA ILE A 150 -9.91 -13.37 -6.53
C ILE A 150 -9.33 -14.77 -6.75
N GLY A 151 -8.01 -14.87 -7.02
CA GLY A 151 -7.35 -16.15 -7.24
C GLY A 151 -7.41 -17.07 -6.01
N LEU A 152 -7.15 -16.52 -4.82
CA LEU A 152 -7.24 -17.25 -3.56
C LEU A 152 -8.67 -17.71 -3.27
N LEU A 153 -9.67 -16.85 -3.50
CA LEU A 153 -11.07 -17.23 -3.35
C LEU A 153 -11.41 -18.39 -4.29
N CYS A 154 -11.05 -18.33 -5.57
CA CYS A 154 -11.27 -19.44 -6.51
C CYS A 154 -10.66 -20.76 -6.01
N VAL A 155 -9.43 -20.72 -5.48
CA VAL A 155 -8.76 -21.93 -4.94
C VAL A 155 -9.47 -22.46 -3.70
N VAL A 156 -9.87 -21.59 -2.77
CA VAL A 156 -10.55 -21.99 -1.53
C VAL A 156 -11.94 -22.55 -1.83
N PHE A 157 -12.71 -21.91 -2.72
CA PHE A 157 -14.01 -22.39 -3.17
C PHE A 157 -13.91 -23.74 -3.91
N TYR A 158 -12.88 -23.93 -4.75
CA TYR A 158 -12.65 -25.21 -5.42
C TYR A 158 -12.32 -26.33 -4.42
N ARG A 159 -11.62 -26.00 -3.33
CA ARG A 159 -11.17 -26.98 -2.35
C ARG A 159 -12.25 -27.40 -1.36
N ASP A 160 -12.90 -26.44 -0.74
CA ASP A 160 -13.97 -26.68 0.23
C ASP A 160 -14.93 -25.49 0.24
N TRP A 161 -15.98 -25.61 -0.57
CA TRP A 161 -16.98 -24.55 -0.74
C TRP A 161 -17.77 -24.27 0.54
N GLN A 162 -17.89 -25.24 1.46
CA GLN A 162 -18.62 -25.06 2.73
C GLN A 162 -17.82 -24.18 3.68
N LEU A 163 -16.54 -24.49 3.88
CA LEU A 163 -15.64 -23.66 4.69
C LEU A 163 -15.40 -22.29 4.06
N ALA A 164 -15.34 -22.20 2.73
CA ALA A 164 -15.21 -20.94 1.99
C ALA A 164 -16.36 -19.97 2.30
N ILE A 165 -17.61 -20.44 2.25
CA ILE A 165 -18.79 -19.62 2.51
C ILE A 165 -18.78 -19.12 3.96
N ILE A 166 -18.47 -19.99 4.92
CA ILE A 166 -18.37 -19.59 6.33
C ILE A 166 -17.32 -18.49 6.50
N ALA A 167 -16.13 -18.64 5.92
CA ALA A 167 -15.07 -17.63 6.00
C ALA A 167 -15.48 -16.28 5.37
N VAL A 168 -16.17 -16.31 4.22
CA VAL A 168 -16.65 -15.11 3.53
C VAL A 168 -17.69 -14.34 4.34
N PHE A 169 -18.49 -15.00 5.19
CA PHE A 169 -19.41 -14.33 6.11
C PHE A 169 -18.77 -13.89 7.42
N VAL A 170 -17.85 -14.68 7.98
CA VAL A 170 -17.19 -14.38 9.26
C VAL A 170 -16.21 -13.21 9.13
N LEU A 171 -15.46 -13.13 8.03
CA LEU A 171 -14.47 -12.07 7.83
C LEU A 171 -15.07 -10.65 7.85
N PRO A 172 -16.15 -10.33 7.12
CA PRO A 172 -16.80 -9.01 7.19
C PRO A 172 -17.25 -8.63 8.59
N VAL A 173 -17.80 -9.60 9.35
CA VAL A 173 -18.25 -9.39 10.72
C VAL A 173 -17.04 -9.09 11.63
N ALA A 174 -15.93 -9.78 11.45
CA ALA A 174 -14.68 -9.52 12.15
C ALA A 174 -14.04 -8.16 11.77
N PHE A 175 -14.15 -7.75 10.51
CA PHE A 175 -13.62 -6.46 10.03
C PHE A 175 -14.49 -5.26 10.42
N TYR A 176 -15.79 -5.44 10.64
CA TYR A 176 -16.69 -4.36 11.03
C TYR A 176 -16.21 -3.52 12.23
N PRO A 177 -15.85 -4.11 13.40
CA PRO A 177 -15.31 -3.35 14.52
C PRO A 177 -13.98 -2.68 14.20
N LEU A 178 -13.12 -3.32 13.40
CA LEU A 178 -11.85 -2.74 12.95
C LEU A 178 -12.08 -1.47 12.12
N PHE A 179 -13.04 -1.47 11.20
CA PHE A 179 -13.39 -0.26 10.42
C PHE A 179 -13.99 0.84 11.30
N ARG A 180 -14.85 0.48 12.26
CA ARG A 180 -15.44 1.43 13.20
C ARG A 180 -14.37 2.08 14.09
N PHE A 181 -13.41 1.28 14.56
CA PHE A 181 -12.27 1.73 15.34
C PHE A 181 -11.35 2.61 14.51
N GLY A 182 -10.96 2.18 13.31
CA GLY A 182 -10.10 2.94 12.41
C GLY A 182 -10.66 4.30 12.02
N ARG A 183 -11.98 4.40 11.77
CA ARG A 183 -12.64 5.70 11.53
C ARG A 183 -12.57 6.63 12.74
N THR A 184 -12.74 6.09 13.94
CA THR A 184 -12.67 6.86 15.18
C THR A 184 -11.24 7.33 15.43
N LEU A 185 -10.27 6.43 15.32
CA LEU A 185 -8.85 6.72 15.46
C LEU A 185 -8.39 7.82 14.49
N ARG A 186 -8.77 7.73 13.22
CA ARG A 186 -8.43 8.73 12.21
C ARG A 186 -9.00 10.11 12.55
N LYS A 187 -10.22 10.16 13.10
CA LYS A 187 -10.85 11.41 13.55
C LYS A 187 -10.10 12.02 14.73
N THR A 188 -9.68 11.21 15.70
CA THR A 188 -8.88 11.66 16.84
C THR A 188 -7.52 12.18 16.40
N ILE A 189 -6.78 11.41 15.58
CA ILE A 189 -5.47 11.82 15.06
C ILE A 189 -5.55 13.14 14.29
N THR A 190 -6.59 13.31 13.47
CA THR A 190 -6.78 14.54 12.69
C THR A 190 -7.01 15.75 13.59
N ARG A 191 -7.78 15.58 14.68
CA ARG A 191 -7.99 16.64 15.68
C ARG A 191 -6.70 16.98 16.43
N SER A 192 -5.94 15.97 16.87
CA SER A 192 -4.65 16.18 17.54
C SER A 192 -3.65 16.90 16.64
N LEU A 193 -3.56 16.52 15.36
CA LEU A 193 -2.72 17.21 14.36
C LEU A 193 -3.14 18.67 14.17
N GLN A 194 -4.45 18.95 14.12
CA GLN A 194 -4.96 20.31 13.98
C GLN A 194 -4.65 21.18 15.20
N SER A 195 -4.83 20.65 16.41
CA SER A 195 -4.50 21.36 17.65
C SER A 195 -2.98 21.58 17.80
N TYR A 196 -2.16 20.60 17.42
CA TYR A 196 -0.70 20.76 17.35
C TYR A 196 -0.29 21.87 16.36
N GLY A 197 -0.94 21.94 15.19
CA GLY A 197 -0.74 23.02 14.22
C GLY A 197 -1.05 24.40 14.83
N ASN A 198 -2.17 24.53 15.55
CA ASN A 198 -2.55 25.78 16.22
C ASN A 198 -1.53 26.19 17.30
N LEU A 199 -1.04 25.24 18.11
CA LEU A 199 0.01 25.50 19.10
C LEU A 199 1.29 26.04 18.44
N SER A 200 1.68 25.44 17.31
CA SER A 200 2.84 25.88 16.54
C SER A 200 2.67 27.31 16.01
N VAL A 201 1.47 27.67 15.54
CA VAL A 201 1.13 29.03 15.11
C VAL A 201 1.25 30.02 16.28
N ILE A 202 0.70 29.72 17.45
CA ILE A 202 0.79 30.60 18.64
C ILE A 202 2.25 30.83 19.04
N ILE A 203 3.07 29.77 19.07
CA ILE A 203 4.50 29.88 19.36
C ILE A 203 5.17 30.79 18.33
N HIS A 204 4.94 30.54 17.04
CA HIS A 204 5.55 31.32 15.96
C HIS A 204 5.18 32.80 16.06
N GLU A 205 3.89 33.13 16.21
CA GLU A 205 3.42 34.52 16.38
C GLU A 205 4.04 35.20 17.61
N THR A 206 4.07 34.51 18.75
CA THR A 206 4.54 35.09 20.02
C THR A 206 6.06 35.27 20.04
N VAL A 207 6.82 34.35 19.43
CA VAL A 207 8.28 34.42 19.34
C VAL A 207 8.70 35.48 18.33
N THR A 208 8.13 35.49 17.13
CA THR A 208 8.43 36.51 16.11
C THR A 208 7.96 37.89 16.56
N GLY A 209 6.78 37.98 17.19
CA GLY A 209 6.17 39.20 17.69
C GLY A 209 6.53 39.56 19.13
N HIS A 210 7.58 38.98 19.73
CA HIS A 210 7.84 39.09 21.17
C HIS A 210 7.94 40.54 21.68
N ARG A 211 8.53 41.44 20.87
CA ARG A 211 8.63 42.87 21.19
C ARG A 211 7.25 43.54 21.30
N ILE A 212 6.29 43.13 20.49
CA ILE A 212 4.91 43.64 20.52
C ILE A 212 4.21 43.15 21.78
N VAL A 213 4.32 41.85 22.08
CA VAL A 213 3.72 41.26 23.30
C VAL A 213 4.24 41.97 24.56
N LYS A 214 5.54 42.26 24.62
CA LYS A 214 6.18 43.01 25.72
C LYS A 214 5.76 44.47 25.78
N ALA A 215 5.64 45.14 24.63
CA ALA A 215 5.24 46.55 24.57
C ALA A 215 3.81 46.80 25.07
N PHE A 216 2.90 45.82 24.88
CA PHE A 216 1.50 45.91 25.32
C PHE A 216 1.23 45.21 26.65
N GLY A 217 2.23 44.59 27.30
CA GLY A 217 2.04 43.87 28.57
C GLY A 217 1.10 42.66 28.47
N MET A 218 1.06 42.00 27.30
CA MET A 218 0.09 40.95 26.97
C MET A 218 0.59 39.53 27.29
N GLU A 219 1.65 39.37 28.10
CA GLU A 219 2.26 38.05 28.34
C GLU A 219 1.28 37.07 29.00
N GLU A 220 0.49 37.52 29.96
CA GLU A 220 -0.51 36.65 30.62
C GLU A 220 -1.64 36.26 29.67
N HIS A 221 -1.98 37.11 28.70
CA HIS A 221 -2.97 36.79 27.69
C HIS A 221 -2.48 35.66 26.78
N GLU A 222 -1.26 35.78 26.24
CA GLU A 222 -0.68 34.74 25.37
C GLU A 222 -0.43 33.42 26.12
N LYS A 223 -0.02 33.47 27.40
CA LYS A 223 0.08 32.27 28.25
C LYS A 223 -1.26 31.56 28.40
N ARG A 224 -2.35 32.30 28.63
CA ARG A 224 -3.71 31.73 28.73
C ARG A 224 -4.18 31.15 27.40
N ARG A 225 -3.93 31.85 26.30
CA ARG A 225 -4.24 31.39 24.93
C ARG A 225 -3.52 30.09 24.61
N PHE A 226 -2.21 29.99 24.93
CA PHE A 226 -1.44 28.76 24.78
C PHE A 226 -1.98 27.63 25.67
N ALA A 227 -2.27 27.91 26.95
CA ALA A 227 -2.82 26.91 27.87
C ALA A 227 -4.18 26.36 27.40
N ALA A 228 -5.05 27.20 26.84
CA ALA A 228 -6.34 26.79 26.32
C ALA A 228 -6.22 25.87 25.09
N GLU A 229 -5.33 26.17 24.14
CA GLU A 229 -5.07 25.27 23.00
C GLU A 229 -4.32 24.00 23.43
N ASN A 230 -3.44 24.08 24.43
CA ASN A 230 -2.75 22.90 24.96
C ASN A 230 -3.75 21.94 25.63
N GLN A 231 -4.74 22.44 26.35
CA GLN A 231 -5.83 21.60 26.88
C GLN A 231 -6.66 20.94 25.77
N ARG A 232 -6.90 21.63 24.65
CA ARG A 232 -7.58 21.05 23.48
C ARG A 232 -6.77 19.96 22.78
N PHE A 233 -5.44 19.99 22.89
CA PHE A 233 -4.57 18.94 22.36
C PHE A 233 -4.66 17.64 23.16
N PHE A 234 -4.82 17.74 24.49
CA PHE A 234 -4.93 16.59 25.39
C PHE A 234 -6.37 16.05 25.57
N GLY A 235 -7.40 16.85 25.24
CA GLY A 235 -8.82 16.51 25.41
C GLY A 235 -9.55 15.95 24.19
#